data_AF-A0A7K2XNS4-F1
#
_entry.id   AF-A0A7K2XNS4-F1
#
_cell.length_a   1.000
_cell.length_b   1.000
_cell.length_c   1.000
_cell.angle_alpha   90.00
_cell.angle_beta   90.00
_cell.angle_gamma   90.00
#
_symmetry.space_group_name_H-M   'P 1'
#
loop_
_entity.id
_entity.type
_entity.pdbx_description
1 polymer ?
#
loop_
_entity_poly.entity_id
_entity_poly.type
_entity_poly.pdbx_seq_one_letter_code
_entity_poly.pdbx_strand_id
1 'polypeptide(L)'
;GARQRLGLAQASLLSALVAGTPVPEGFDSRRLGVQSRALAAKRAGVVAKVAPELPEILGREFRPAFLAYARSRPMSGGYRRDALDFVEHLLIAGRPEDPVAHRRLTRWWQDRSGNRPQGPAARLVRAARHALVRR
;
A
#
# COMPACT_ATOMS: atom_id res chain seq x y z
N GLY A 1 -7.97 26.86 -23.82
CA GLY A 1 -9.03 27.79 -23.34
C GLY A 1 -9.13 27.79 -21.82
N ALA A 2 -10.02 28.60 -21.22
CA ALA A 2 -10.12 28.74 -19.76
C ALA A 2 -10.38 27.42 -18.99
N ARG A 3 -11.25 26.54 -19.51
CA ARG A 3 -11.51 25.21 -18.92
C ARG A 3 -10.26 24.32 -18.87
N GLN A 4 -9.43 24.36 -19.90
CA GLN A 4 -8.20 23.57 -19.95
C GLN A 4 -7.20 24.03 -18.90
N ARG A 5 -7.05 25.35 -18.69
CA ARG A 5 -6.20 25.90 -17.62
C ARG A 5 -6.68 25.47 -16.24
N LEU A 6 -7.99 25.52 -16.00
CA LEU A 6 -8.57 25.05 -14.75
C LEU A 6 -8.31 23.55 -14.53
N GLY A 7 -8.53 22.73 -15.56
CA GLY A 7 -8.27 21.29 -15.47
C GLY A 7 -6.81 20.96 -15.15
N LEU A 8 -5.86 21.69 -15.75
CA LEU A 8 -4.43 21.55 -15.43
C LEU A 8 -4.12 21.94 -13.98
N ALA A 9 -4.69 23.04 -13.48
CA ALA A 9 -4.51 23.47 -12.10
C ALA A 9 -5.08 22.44 -11.10
N GLN A 10 -6.27 21.89 -11.38
CA GLN A 10 -6.89 20.84 -10.57
C GLN A 10 -6.05 19.56 -10.55
N ALA A 11 -5.57 19.11 -11.72
CA ALA A 11 -4.71 17.93 -11.82
C ALA A 11 -3.39 18.13 -11.07
N SER A 12 -2.79 19.33 -11.17
CA SER A 12 -1.57 19.69 -10.45
C SER A 12 -1.79 19.68 -8.93
N LEU A 13 -2.90 20.27 -8.44
CA LEU A 13 -3.24 20.27 -7.02
C LEU A 13 -3.47 18.84 -6.49
N LEU A 14 -4.23 18.01 -7.22
CA LEU A 14 -4.46 16.63 -6.85
C LEU A 14 -3.14 15.85 -6.80
N SER A 15 -2.28 16.04 -7.82
CA SER A 15 -0.95 15.40 -7.86
C SER A 15 -0.09 15.82 -6.67
N ALA A 16 -0.11 17.09 -6.27
CA ALA A 16 0.65 17.55 -5.11
C ALA A 16 0.14 16.91 -3.81
N LEU A 17 -1.19 16.74 -3.69
CA LEU A 17 -1.81 16.15 -2.52
C LEU A 17 -1.52 14.65 -2.37
N VAL A 18 -1.54 13.87 -3.47
CA VAL A 18 -1.49 12.39 -3.39
C VAL A 18 -0.24 11.73 -3.95
N ALA A 19 0.54 12.45 -4.77
CA ALA A 19 1.74 11.94 -5.43
C ALA A 19 3.03 12.64 -4.96
N GLY A 20 2.92 13.69 -4.14
CA GLY A 20 4.07 14.46 -3.67
C GLY A 20 4.76 15.28 -4.77
N THR A 21 4.04 15.64 -5.83
CA THR A 21 4.55 16.59 -6.84
C THR A 21 4.71 17.99 -6.22
N PRO A 22 5.46 18.90 -6.87
CA PRO A 22 5.59 20.28 -6.40
C PRO A 22 4.23 20.95 -6.14
N VAL A 23 4.22 21.82 -5.14
CA VAL A 23 3.03 22.61 -4.79
C VAL A 23 2.73 23.59 -5.93
N PRO A 24 1.50 23.61 -6.47
CA PRO A 24 1.13 24.56 -7.51
C PRO A 24 1.17 26.00 -6.99
N GLU A 25 1.44 26.94 -7.88
CA GLU A 25 1.44 28.36 -7.56
C GLU A 25 0.12 28.81 -6.91
N GLY A 26 0.22 29.70 -5.93
CA GLY A 26 -0.94 30.22 -5.18
C GLY A 26 -1.43 29.33 -4.04
N PHE A 27 -0.85 28.14 -3.84
CA PHE A 27 -1.16 27.28 -2.70
C PHE A 27 -0.10 27.33 -1.60
N ASP A 28 -0.56 27.34 -0.35
CA ASP A 28 0.30 27.27 0.83
C ASP A 28 0.84 25.83 1.01
N SER A 29 2.17 25.69 0.96
CA SER A 29 2.85 24.41 1.06
C SER A 29 2.68 23.72 2.41
N ARG A 30 2.56 24.47 3.51
CA ARG A 30 2.32 23.92 4.85
C ARG A 30 0.91 23.38 4.97
N ARG A 31 -0.09 24.12 4.48
CA ARG A 31 -1.51 23.69 4.48
C ARG A 31 -1.71 22.45 3.63
N LEU A 32 -1.11 22.41 2.43
CA LEU A 32 -1.13 21.22 1.58
C LEU A 32 -0.45 20.04 2.27
N GLY A 33 0.69 20.26 2.94
CA GLY A 33 1.34 19.21 3.72
C GLY A 33 0.46 18.62 4.83
N VAL A 34 -0.36 19.44 5.51
CA VAL A 34 -1.36 18.96 6.48
C VAL A 34 -2.41 18.09 5.80
N GLN A 35 -2.94 18.53 4.65
CA GLN A 35 -3.97 17.80 3.92
C GLN A 35 -3.44 16.47 3.36
N SER A 36 -2.25 16.45 2.77
CA SER A 36 -1.60 15.21 2.30
C SER A 36 -1.45 14.19 3.43
N ARG A 37 -1.02 14.63 4.63
CA ARG A 37 -0.93 13.73 5.80
C ARG A 37 -2.30 13.22 6.26
N ALA A 38 -3.32 14.07 6.25
CA ALA A 38 -4.68 13.66 6.62
C ALA A 38 -5.24 12.63 5.63
N LEU A 39 -5.02 12.82 4.31
CA LEU A 39 -5.39 11.86 3.27
C LEU A 39 -4.65 10.53 3.42
N ALA A 40 -3.34 10.55 3.66
CA ALA A 40 -2.55 9.35 3.90
C ALA A 40 -3.02 8.60 5.17
N ALA A 41 -3.32 9.32 6.25
CA ALA A 41 -3.86 8.74 7.48
C ALA A 41 -5.25 8.12 7.27
N LYS A 42 -6.10 8.77 6.47
CA LYS A 42 -7.40 8.22 6.07
C LYS A 42 -7.24 6.92 5.28
N ARG A 43 -6.32 6.90 4.31
CA ARG A 43 -5.97 5.68 3.55
C ARG A 43 -5.51 4.57 4.47
N ALA A 44 -4.58 4.84 5.39
CA ALA A 44 -4.10 3.87 6.36
C ALA A 44 -5.25 3.29 7.19
N GLY A 45 -6.19 4.13 7.64
CA GLY A 45 -7.36 3.72 8.41
C GLY A 45 -8.35 2.86 7.61
N VAL A 46 -8.51 3.10 6.31
CA VAL A 46 -9.34 2.24 5.45
C VAL A 46 -8.62 0.93 5.12
N VAL A 47 -7.32 0.97 4.85
CA VAL A 47 -6.49 -0.23 4.63
C VAL A 47 -6.53 -1.15 5.85
N ALA A 48 -6.38 -0.61 7.06
CA ALA A 48 -6.51 -1.38 8.30
C ALA A 48 -7.88 -2.05 8.47
N LYS A 49 -8.94 -1.51 7.84
CA LYS A 49 -10.29 -2.14 7.87
C LYS A 49 -10.44 -3.24 6.82
N VAL A 50 -9.88 -3.07 5.63
CA VAL A 50 -10.00 -4.07 4.55
C VAL A 50 -8.95 -5.18 4.62
N ALA A 51 -7.88 -4.95 5.37
CA ALA A 51 -6.76 -5.86 5.59
C ALA A 51 -6.32 -5.80 7.07
N PRO A 52 -7.19 -6.24 8.01
CA PRO A 52 -6.95 -6.12 9.45
C PRO A 52 -5.73 -6.92 9.93
N GLU A 53 -5.27 -7.91 9.18
CA GLU A 53 -4.07 -8.68 9.55
C GLU A 53 -2.79 -7.84 9.41
N LEU A 54 -2.78 -6.77 8.62
CA LEU A 54 -1.60 -5.93 8.45
C LEU A 54 -1.20 -5.20 9.74
N PRO A 55 -2.09 -4.47 10.45
CA PRO A 55 -1.75 -3.92 11.76
C PRO A 55 -1.47 -5.00 12.81
N GLU A 56 -2.04 -6.20 12.71
CA GLU A 56 -1.69 -7.31 13.61
C GLU A 56 -0.27 -7.85 13.38
N ILE A 57 0.19 -7.90 12.13
CA ILE A 57 1.52 -8.38 11.76
C ILE A 57 2.58 -7.31 12.05
N LEU A 58 2.30 -6.05 11.68
CA LEU A 58 3.26 -4.94 11.74
C LEU A 58 3.20 -4.17 13.07
N GLY A 59 2.14 -4.36 13.86
CA GLY A 59 1.95 -3.69 15.14
C GLY A 59 2.06 -2.16 15.03
N ARG A 60 2.88 -1.57 15.89
CA ARG A 60 3.10 -0.11 15.95
C ARG A 60 3.73 0.46 14.68
N GLU A 61 4.44 -0.37 13.91
CA GLU A 61 5.11 0.04 12.67
C GLU A 61 4.16 0.20 11.50
N PHE A 62 2.94 -0.34 11.57
CA PHE A 62 1.97 -0.26 10.48
C PHE A 62 1.70 1.19 10.03
N ARG A 63 1.36 2.07 10.98
CA ARG A 63 0.99 3.46 10.67
C ARG A 63 2.17 4.26 10.10
N PRO A 64 3.34 4.32 10.76
CA PRO A 64 4.50 5.02 10.20
C PRO A 64 4.91 4.50 8.82
N ALA A 65 4.95 3.17 8.65
CA ALA A 65 5.31 2.55 7.37
C ALA A 65 4.31 2.89 6.26
N PHE A 66 3.01 2.84 6.55
CA PHE A 66 1.98 3.18 5.56
C PHE A 66 2.02 4.66 5.18
N LEU A 67 2.24 5.56 6.14
CA LEU A 67 2.35 7.00 5.85
C LEU A 67 3.58 7.31 5.00
N ALA A 68 4.71 6.63 5.24
CA ALA A 68 5.90 6.75 4.42
C ALA A 68 5.65 6.26 2.98
N TYR A 69 5.03 5.09 2.83
CA TYR A 69 4.63 4.53 1.53
C TYR A 69 3.69 5.48 0.77
N ALA A 70 2.64 5.97 1.42
CA ALA A 70 1.57 6.74 0.77
C ALA A 70 2.00 8.17 0.37
N ARG A 71 3.11 8.68 0.92
CA ARG A 71 3.56 10.07 0.72
C ARG A 71 3.79 10.45 -0.74
N SER A 72 4.24 9.51 -1.56
CA SER A 72 4.56 9.73 -2.99
C SER A 72 3.92 8.70 -3.92
N ARG A 73 2.96 7.92 -3.43
CA ARG A 73 2.34 6.81 -4.17
C ARG A 73 0.81 6.98 -4.21
N PRO A 74 0.28 7.55 -5.30
CA PRO A 74 -1.16 7.62 -5.54
C PRO A 74 -1.79 6.22 -5.55
N MET A 75 -3.03 6.13 -5.06
CA MET A 75 -3.80 4.89 -5.12
C MET A 75 -4.39 4.71 -6.53
N SER A 76 -4.10 3.59 -7.19
CA SER A 76 -4.51 3.33 -8.59
C SER A 76 -5.56 2.21 -8.76
N GLY A 77 -5.78 1.35 -7.76
CA GLY A 77 -6.63 0.15 -7.89
C GLY A 77 -7.56 -0.13 -6.71
N GLY A 78 -7.88 0.90 -5.92
CA GLY A 78 -8.71 0.77 -4.70
C GLY A 78 -7.96 0.18 -3.49
N TYR A 79 -8.62 0.12 -2.34
CA TYR A 79 -7.95 -0.14 -1.06
C TYR A 79 -7.37 -1.55 -0.90
N ARG A 80 -7.98 -2.58 -1.51
CA ARG A 80 -7.41 -3.95 -1.50
C ARG A 80 -6.11 -4.02 -2.29
N ARG A 81 -6.06 -3.34 -3.44
CA ARG A 81 -4.85 -3.24 -4.25
C ARG A 81 -3.79 -2.40 -3.54
N ASP A 82 -4.18 -1.28 -2.94
CA ASP A 82 -3.28 -0.41 -2.16
C ASP A 82 -2.62 -1.17 -1.00
N ALA A 83 -3.36 -2.07 -0.34
CA ALA A 83 -2.81 -2.95 0.68
C ALA A 83 -1.75 -3.93 0.12
N LEU A 84 -2.00 -4.50 -1.07
CA LEU A 84 -1.03 -5.38 -1.73
C LEU A 84 0.24 -4.63 -2.16
N ASP A 85 0.09 -3.45 -2.77
CA ASP A 85 1.21 -2.63 -3.23
C ASP A 85 2.03 -2.08 -2.05
N PHE A 86 1.38 -1.74 -0.94
CA PHE A 86 2.04 -1.38 0.32
C PHE A 86 2.89 -2.52 0.85
N VAL A 87 2.35 -3.74 0.90
CA VAL A 87 3.10 -4.89 1.39
C VAL A 87 4.24 -5.25 0.45
N GLU A 88 4.01 -5.24 -0.86
CA GLU A 88 5.06 -5.43 -1.87
C GLU A 88 6.21 -4.44 -1.67
N HIS A 89 5.88 -3.15 -1.44
CA HIS A 89 6.87 -2.13 -1.15
C HIS A 89 7.72 -2.45 0.08
N LEU A 90 7.11 -2.94 1.17
CA LEU A 90 7.85 -3.32 2.37
C LEU A 90 8.76 -4.52 2.12
N LEU A 91 8.25 -5.56 1.45
CA LEU A 91 9.02 -6.77 1.16
C LEU A 91 10.24 -6.48 0.27
N ILE A 92 10.07 -5.63 -0.76
CA ILE A 92 11.18 -5.15 -1.61
C ILE A 92 12.23 -4.39 -0.78
N ALA A 93 11.78 -3.60 0.20
CA ALA A 93 12.66 -2.87 1.11
C ALA A 93 13.26 -3.73 2.23
N GLY A 94 13.03 -5.04 2.25
CA GLY A 94 13.50 -5.94 3.30
C GLY A 94 12.84 -5.70 4.67
N ARG A 95 11.65 -5.08 4.69
CA ARG A 95 10.89 -4.75 5.89
C ARG A 95 9.70 -5.70 6.09
N PRO A 96 9.26 -5.94 7.34
CA PRO A 96 9.92 -5.55 8.59
C PRO A 96 11.20 -6.36 8.85
N GLU A 97 12.08 -5.82 9.71
CA GLU A 97 13.34 -6.49 10.08
C GLU A 97 13.11 -7.77 10.90
N ASP A 98 12.01 -7.82 11.68
CA ASP A 98 11.61 -9.03 12.39
C ASP A 98 11.34 -10.18 11.40
N PRO A 99 12.13 -11.27 11.43
CA PRO A 99 11.97 -12.39 10.51
C PRO A 99 10.61 -13.08 10.61
N VAL A 100 9.97 -13.07 11.79
CA VAL A 100 8.66 -13.69 12.00
C VAL A 100 7.57 -12.86 11.31
N ALA A 101 7.51 -11.55 11.59
CA ALA A 101 6.61 -10.63 10.92
C ALA A 101 6.82 -10.61 9.40
N HIS A 102 8.08 -10.62 8.94
CA HIS A 102 8.41 -10.69 7.52
C HIS A 102 7.80 -11.95 6.87
N ARG A 103 8.03 -13.14 7.43
CA ARG A 103 7.43 -14.39 6.91
C ARG A 103 5.90 -14.39 6.93
N ARG A 104 5.27 -13.77 7.93
CA ARG A 104 3.80 -13.64 7.98
C ARG A 104 3.31 -12.70 6.87
N LEU A 105 4.01 -11.59 6.66
CA LEU A 105 3.70 -10.60 5.65
C LEU A 105 3.85 -11.16 4.22
N THR A 106 4.94 -11.90 3.96
CA THR A 106 5.14 -12.62 2.68
C THR A 106 4.00 -13.57 2.38
N ARG A 107 3.57 -14.38 3.37
CA ARG A 107 2.44 -15.30 3.21
C ARG A 107 1.13 -14.57 2.93
N TRP A 108 0.83 -13.54 3.73
CA TRP A 108 -0.34 -12.70 3.54
C TRP A 108 -0.42 -12.14 2.11
N TRP A 109 0.72 -11.69 1.58
CA TRP A 109 0.84 -11.17 0.22
C TRP A 109 0.64 -12.27 -0.82
N GLN A 110 1.34 -13.40 -0.72
CA GLN A 110 1.23 -14.51 -1.67
C GLN A 110 -0.19 -15.08 -1.78
N ASP A 111 -0.89 -15.22 -0.65
CA ASP A 111 -2.24 -15.75 -0.62
C ASP A 111 -3.25 -14.83 -1.35
N ARG A 112 -2.95 -13.53 -1.49
CA ARG A 112 -3.86 -12.51 -2.05
C ARG A 112 -3.40 -11.93 -3.40
N SER A 113 -2.11 -11.89 -3.68
CA SER A 113 -1.54 -11.48 -4.96
C SER A 113 -1.85 -12.50 -6.07
N GLY A 114 -2.03 -13.76 -5.67
CA GLY A 114 -2.37 -14.88 -6.55
C GLY A 114 -3.82 -14.97 -7.01
N ASN A 115 -4.67 -13.93 -6.93
CA ASN A 115 -6.00 -13.95 -7.54
C ASN A 115 -5.98 -13.64 -9.05
N ARG A 116 -5.09 -14.32 -9.76
CA ARG A 116 -5.31 -14.81 -11.13
C ARG A 116 -5.62 -16.31 -10.90
N PRO A 117 -6.75 -16.87 -11.36
CA PRO A 117 -7.23 -18.18 -10.89
C PRO A 117 -6.10 -19.22 -10.89
N GLN A 118 -5.70 -19.66 -9.69
CA GLN A 118 -4.67 -20.67 -9.53
C GLN A 118 -5.27 -22.00 -9.98
N GLY A 119 -4.84 -22.48 -11.16
CA GLY A 119 -5.24 -23.78 -11.67
C GLY A 119 -4.91 -24.92 -10.70
N PRO A 120 -5.57 -26.09 -10.85
CA PRO A 120 -5.50 -27.22 -9.91
C PRO A 120 -4.07 -27.67 -9.53
N ALA A 121 -3.08 -27.42 -10.39
CA ALA A 121 -1.68 -27.75 -10.16
C ALA A 121 -1.05 -27.06 -8.91
N ALA A 122 -1.44 -25.82 -8.59
CA ALA A 122 -0.86 -25.10 -7.45
C ALA A 122 -1.24 -25.72 -6.10
N ARG A 123 -2.43 -26.36 -6.01
CA ARG A 123 -2.89 -27.06 -4.81
C ARG A 123 -2.07 -28.32 -4.53
N LEU A 124 -1.67 -29.04 -5.59
CA LEU A 124 -0.85 -30.26 -5.49
C LEU A 124 0.57 -29.95 -5.02
N VAL A 125 1.16 -28.84 -5.49
CA VAL A 125 2.50 -28.42 -5.05
C VAL A 125 2.53 -28.05 -3.56
N ARG A 126 1.44 -27.46 -3.02
CA ARG A 126 1.33 -27.18 -1.59
C ARG A 126 1.20 -28.45 -0.75
N ALA A 127 0.42 -29.43 -1.21
CA ALA A 127 0.27 -30.72 -0.54
C ALA A 127 1.59 -31.53 -0.51
N ALA A 128 2.34 -31.55 -1.61
CA ALA A 128 3.62 -32.24 -1.70
C ALA A 128 4.69 -31.62 -0.77
N ARG A 129 4.70 -30.29 -0.61
CA ARG A 129 5.62 -29.60 0.30
C ARG A 129 5.35 -29.91 1.78
N HIS A 130 4.08 -30.10 2.17
CA HIS A 130 3.75 -30.50 3.54
C HIS A 130 4.09 -31.96 3.85
N ALA A 131 4.08 -32.85 2.84
CA ALA A 131 4.47 -34.25 3.00
C ALA A 131 5.98 -34.43 3.20
N LEU A 132 6.80 -33.58 2.57
CA LEU A 132 8.27 -33.68 2.63
C LEU A 132 8.90 -33.10 3.91
N VAL A 133 8.19 -32.25 4.65
CA VAL A 133 8.67 -31.67 5.92
C VAL A 133 8.40 -32.60 7.11
N ARG A 134 7.65 -33.69 6.91
CA ARG A 134 7.26 -34.63 7.97
C ARG A 134 8.06 -35.94 7.96
N ARG A 135 9.28 -35.93 7.41
CA ARG A 135 10.18 -37.10 7.38
C ARG A 135 11.49 -36.78 8.09
#